data_AF-J9Z812-F1
#
_entry.id   AF-J9Z812-F1
#
_cell.length_a   1.000
_cell.length_b   1.000
_cell.length_c   1.000
_cell.angle_alpha   90.00
_cell.angle_beta   90.00
_cell.angle_gamma   90.00
#
_symmetry.space_group_name_H-M   'P 1'
#
loop_
_entity.id
_entity.type
_entity.pdbx_description
1 polymer ?
#
loop_
_entity_poly.entity_id
_entity_poly.type
_entity_poly.pdbx_seq_one_letter_code
_entity_poly.pdbx_strand_id
1 'polypeptide(L)'
;MSALTEKAQKLRQSFPASRGGTPPQDTGIRLATLPRPEGEWRLSWNVFEDRPYLRLQLWSKGEDGSFWPVKGQGLTIKLRELPNLAEGIQRALDMALEATRQHDTAKKLEANAPF
;
A
#
# COMPACT_ATOMS: atom_id res chain seq x y z
N MET A 1 -39.70 -19.67 -8.74
CA MET A 1 -38.58 -18.77 -8.40
C MET A 1 -39.11 -17.35 -8.26
N SER A 2 -38.59 -16.56 -7.32
CA SER A 2 -39.13 -15.24 -6.99
C SER A 2 -38.90 -14.23 -8.12
N ALA A 3 -39.90 -13.38 -8.39
CA ALA A 3 -39.80 -12.26 -9.33
C ALA A 3 -38.64 -11.29 -9.02
N LEU A 4 -38.15 -11.31 -7.77
CA LEU A 4 -37.00 -10.54 -7.32
C LEU A 4 -35.68 -11.12 -7.84
N THR A 5 -35.57 -12.45 -7.93
CA THR A 5 -34.40 -13.16 -8.47
C THR A 5 -34.25 -12.89 -9.96
N GLU A 6 -35.38 -12.84 -10.69
CA GLU A 6 -35.42 -12.60 -12.13
C GLU A 6 -35.04 -11.15 -12.49
N LYS A 7 -35.52 -10.17 -11.71
CA LYS A 7 -35.08 -8.76 -11.83
C LYS A 7 -33.60 -8.58 -11.51
N ALA A 8 -33.08 -9.25 -10.47
CA ALA A 8 -31.66 -9.19 -10.12
C ALA A 8 -30.77 -9.80 -11.22
N GLN A 9 -31.23 -10.84 -11.89
CA GLN A 9 -30.50 -11.48 -12.99
C GLN A 9 -30.51 -10.63 -14.26
N LYS A 10 -31.65 -10.04 -14.64
CA LYS A 10 -31.72 -9.07 -15.74
C LYS A 10 -30.84 -7.85 -15.49
N LEU A 11 -30.79 -7.35 -14.25
CA LEU A 11 -29.95 -6.22 -13.89
C LEU A 11 -28.45 -6.56 -14.04
N ARG A 12 -28.03 -7.73 -13.55
CA ARG A 12 -26.64 -8.23 -13.72
C ARG A 12 -26.24 -8.40 -15.19
N GLN A 13 -27.17 -8.84 -16.04
CA GLN A 13 -26.94 -9.01 -17.49
C GLN A 13 -26.96 -7.69 -18.27
N SER A 14 -27.55 -6.62 -17.69
CA SER A 14 -27.60 -5.29 -18.31
C SER A 14 -26.36 -4.45 -18.07
N PHE A 15 -25.52 -4.82 -17.08
CA PHE A 15 -24.22 -4.21 -16.91
C PHE A 15 -23.25 -4.80 -17.94
N PRO A 16 -22.39 -3.98 -18.59
CA PRO A 16 -21.30 -4.53 -19.38
C PRO A 16 -20.48 -5.46 -18.47
N ALA A 17 -20.10 -6.64 -18.99
CA ALA A 17 -19.18 -7.53 -18.29
C ALA A 17 -18.03 -6.68 -17.72
N SER A 18 -17.75 -6.83 -16.42
CA SER A 18 -16.61 -6.16 -15.78
C SER A 18 -15.45 -6.27 -16.73
N ARG A 19 -15.00 -5.14 -17.29
CA ARG A 19 -13.89 -5.15 -18.23
C ARG A 19 -12.75 -5.78 -17.46
N GLY A 20 -12.41 -7.02 -17.81
CA GLY A 20 -11.12 -7.61 -17.50
C GLY A 20 -10.08 -6.68 -18.11
N GLY A 21 -9.73 -5.64 -17.37
CA GLY A 21 -8.57 -4.83 -17.68
C GLY A 21 -7.36 -5.71 -17.46
N THR A 22 -6.33 -5.54 -18.27
CA THR A 22 -4.99 -5.93 -17.85
C THR A 22 -4.71 -5.18 -16.54
N PRO A 23 -4.17 -5.84 -15.49
CA PRO A 23 -3.70 -5.12 -14.31
C PRO A 23 -2.82 -3.96 -14.80
N PRO A 24 -3.06 -2.71 -14.34
CA PRO A 24 -2.30 -1.57 -14.81
C PRO A 24 -0.82 -1.88 -14.64
N GLN A 25 -0.04 -1.77 -15.72
CA GLN A 25 1.40 -1.85 -15.59
C GLN A 25 1.83 -0.78 -14.59
N ASP A 26 2.56 -1.17 -13.56
CA ASP A 26 3.27 -0.22 -12.72
C ASP A 26 4.38 0.38 -13.59
N THR A 27 4.08 1.48 -14.27
CA THR A 27 4.96 2.11 -15.26
C THR A 27 6.16 2.80 -14.63
N GLY A 28 6.23 2.84 -13.29
CA GLY A 28 7.34 3.40 -12.53
C GLY A 28 8.40 2.39 -12.12
N ILE A 29 9.57 2.90 -11.73
CA ILE A 29 10.65 2.11 -11.13
C ILE A 29 10.31 1.87 -9.66
N ARG A 30 10.18 0.61 -9.25
CA ARG A 30 9.93 0.24 -7.85
C ARG A 30 11.17 0.56 -7.00
N LEU A 31 11.02 1.42 -5.99
CA LEU A 31 12.08 1.80 -5.06
C LEU A 31 11.99 1.01 -3.74
N ALA A 32 10.78 0.73 -3.26
CA ALA A 32 10.56 -0.07 -2.06
C ALA A 32 9.19 -0.77 -2.08
N THR A 33 9.09 -1.87 -1.34
CA THR A 33 7.86 -2.60 -1.08
C THR A 33 7.71 -2.82 0.42
N LEU A 34 6.59 -2.40 1.00
CA LEU A 34 6.24 -2.62 2.40
C LEU A 34 5.09 -3.63 2.44
N PRO A 35 5.34 -4.88 2.88
CA PRO A 35 4.31 -5.92 2.92
C PRO A 35 3.23 -5.60 3.96
N ARG A 36 1.99 -5.99 3.66
CA ARG A 36 0.82 -5.91 4.54
C ARG A 36 -0.02 -7.19 4.43
N PRO A 37 -0.85 -7.53 5.44
CA PRO A 37 -1.76 -8.66 5.35
C PRO A 37 -2.69 -8.61 4.12
N GLU A 38 -3.19 -7.42 3.79
CA GLU A 38 -4.13 -7.16 2.70
C GLU A 38 -3.46 -6.95 1.32
N GLY A 39 -2.12 -6.91 1.28
CA GLY A 39 -1.37 -6.63 0.06
C GLY A 39 0.00 -6.00 0.32
N GLU A 40 0.37 -4.99 -0.44
CA GLU A 40 1.65 -4.31 -0.27
C GLU A 40 1.60 -2.83 -0.64
N TRP A 41 2.27 -2.00 0.14
CA TRP A 41 2.54 -0.62 -0.23
C TRP A 41 3.79 -0.57 -1.10
N ARG A 42 3.67 0.08 -2.25
CA ARG A 42 4.75 0.21 -3.22
C ARG A 42 5.15 1.67 -3.30
N LEU A 43 6.42 1.95 -3.05
CA LEU A 43 7.04 3.22 -3.37
C LEU A 43 7.69 3.11 -4.75
N SER A 44 7.27 3.92 -5.72
CA SER A 44 7.83 3.92 -7.08
C SER A 44 8.17 5.32 -7.59
N TRP A 45 9.23 5.40 -8.38
CA TRP A 45 9.59 6.58 -9.18
C TRP A 45 8.79 6.55 -10.49
N ASN A 46 8.01 7.59 -10.75
CA ASN A 46 7.17 7.68 -11.94
C ASN A 46 7.44 8.98 -12.69
N VAL A 47 7.04 9.02 -13.96
CA VAL A 47 7.09 10.21 -14.80
C VAL A 47 5.72 10.39 -15.45
N PHE A 48 5.16 11.59 -15.34
CA PHE A 48 3.92 11.98 -16.02
C PHE A 48 4.14 13.35 -16.69
N GLU A 49 3.88 13.45 -17.99
CA GLU A 49 4.14 14.67 -18.78
C GLU A 49 5.57 15.22 -18.58
N ASP A 50 6.58 14.33 -18.67
CA ASP A 50 8.00 14.62 -18.42
C ASP A 50 8.33 15.16 -17.01
N ARG A 51 7.37 15.10 -16.09
CA ARG A 51 7.55 15.55 -14.70
C ARG A 51 7.72 14.33 -13.79
N PRO A 52 8.91 14.11 -13.21
CA PRO A 52 9.12 13.03 -12.25
C PRO A 52 8.41 13.28 -10.92
N TYR A 53 7.99 12.19 -10.27
CA TYR A 53 7.39 12.18 -8.93
C TYR A 53 7.56 10.80 -8.27
N LEU A 54 7.46 10.76 -6.93
CA LEU A 54 7.31 9.50 -6.22
C LEU A 54 5.84 9.18 -5.99
N ARG A 55 5.49 7.90 -6.09
CA ARG A 55 4.16 7.40 -5.76
C ARG A 55 4.29 6.36 -4.66
N LEU A 56 3.55 6.56 -3.58
CA LEU A 56 3.32 5.55 -2.56
C LEU A 56 1.88 5.04 -2.73
N GLN A 57 1.68 3.79 -3.14
CA GLN A 57 0.36 3.25 -3.48
C GLN A 57 0.16 1.90 -2.81
N LEU A 58 -1.00 1.66 -2.21
CA LEU A 58 -1.40 0.34 -1.76
C LEU A 58 -1.84 -0.50 -2.95
N TRP A 59 -1.36 -1.73 -3.01
CA TRP A 59 -1.76 -2.73 -3.98
C TRP A 59 -2.31 -3.94 -3.23
N SER A 60 -3.56 -4.28 -3.50
CA SER A 60 -4.21 -5.45 -2.91
C SER A 60 -3.99 -6.67 -3.81
N LYS A 61 -3.86 -7.83 -3.18
CA LYS A 61 -3.77 -9.11 -3.89
C LYS A 61 -5.19 -9.60 -4.22
N GLY A 62 -5.48 -9.76 -5.50
CA GLY A 62 -6.70 -10.37 -6.01
C GLY A 62 -6.72 -11.89 -5.81
N GLU A 63 -7.89 -12.49 -6.01
CA GLU A 63 -8.10 -13.94 -5.89
C GLU A 63 -7.24 -14.75 -6.88
N ASP A 64 -6.91 -14.15 -8.02
CA ASP A 64 -6.04 -14.68 -9.07
C ASP A 64 -4.54 -14.55 -8.75
N GLY A 65 -4.20 -13.99 -7.58
CA GLY A 65 -2.83 -13.68 -7.18
C GLY A 65 -2.25 -12.41 -7.83
N SER A 66 -3.00 -11.73 -8.69
CA SER A 66 -2.60 -10.46 -9.30
C SER A 66 -2.68 -9.33 -8.28
N PHE A 67 -1.83 -8.31 -8.44
CA PHE A 67 -1.88 -7.12 -7.61
C PHE A 67 -2.61 -5.98 -8.30
N TRP A 68 -3.57 -5.39 -7.60
CA TRP A 68 -4.40 -4.28 -8.07
C TRP A 68 -4.22 -3.04 -7.20
N PRO A 69 -3.99 -1.84 -7.79
CA PRO A 69 -3.86 -0.63 -7.00
C PRO A 69 -5.20 -0.29 -6.34
N VAL A 70 -5.17 -0.07 -5.03
CA VAL A 70 -6.38 0.25 -4.28
C VAL A 70 -6.75 1.72 -4.48
N LYS A 71 -7.91 1.96 -5.07
CA LYS A 71 -8.41 3.32 -5.35
C LYS A 71 -8.54 4.11 -4.05
N GLY A 72 -8.03 5.34 -4.06
CA GLY A 72 -8.09 6.24 -2.89
C GLY A 72 -7.04 5.95 -1.81
N GLN A 73 -6.27 4.86 -1.94
CA GLN A 73 -5.19 4.51 -1.00
C GLN A 73 -3.83 4.66 -1.67
N GLY A 74 -3.51 5.90 -2.03
CA GLY A 74 -2.23 6.26 -2.61
C GLY A 74 -1.93 7.74 -2.40
N LEU A 75 -0.65 8.05 -2.42
CA LEU A 75 -0.11 9.39 -2.26
C LEU A 75 0.92 9.64 -3.36
N THR A 76 0.80 10.80 -4.00
CA THR A 76 1.84 11.35 -4.88
C THR A 76 2.69 12.31 -4.08
N ILE A 77 4.01 12.16 -4.17
CA ILE A 77 5.00 13.02 -3.54
C ILE A 77 5.80 13.69 -4.66
N LYS A 78 5.74 15.01 -4.70
CA LYS A 78 6.46 15.83 -5.69
C LYS A 78 7.94 15.90 -5.33
N LEU A 79 8.81 16.08 -6.31
CA LEU A 79 10.26 16.16 -6.06
C LEU A 79 10.65 17.23 -5.03
N ARG A 80 9.97 18.39 -5.04
CA ARG A 80 10.22 19.47 -4.08
C ARG A 80 9.92 19.10 -2.63
N GLU A 81 9.15 18.05 -2.40
CA GLU A 81 8.77 17.58 -1.06
C GLU A 81 9.78 16.55 -0.51
N LEU A 82 10.67 16.03 -1.36
CA LEU A 82 11.64 15.00 -0.98
C LEU A 82 12.62 15.42 0.13
N PRO A 83 13.16 16.66 0.16
CA PRO A 83 14.05 17.06 1.25
C PRO A 83 13.36 16.96 2.62
N ASN A 84 12.13 17.47 2.73
CA ASN A 84 11.35 17.42 3.97
C ASN A 84 10.93 15.99 4.32
N LEU A 85 10.58 15.18 3.32
CA LEU A 85 10.27 13.77 3.53
C LEU A 85 11.50 13.01 4.06
N ALA A 86 12.68 13.24 3.50
CA ALA A 86 13.92 12.61 3.95
C ALA A 86 14.26 13.00 5.40
N GLU A 87 14.13 14.28 5.74
CA GLU A 87 14.33 14.74 7.13
C GLU A 87 13.33 14.07 8.10
N GLY A 88 12.06 14.00 7.70
CA GLY A 88 11.03 13.32 8.50
C GLY A 88 11.31 11.83 8.70
N ILE A 89 11.74 11.12 7.64
CA ILE A 89 12.12 9.71 7.71
C ILE A 89 13.33 9.51 8.63
N GLN A 90 14.36 10.35 8.52
CA GLN A 90 15.54 10.28 9.39
C GLN A 90 15.14 10.36 10.87
N ARG A 91 14.33 11.37 11.23
CA ARG A 91 13.82 11.51 12.61
C ARG A 91 13.02 10.28 13.05
N ALA A 92 12.19 9.73 12.17
CA ALA A 92 11.42 8.53 12.46
C ALA A 92 12.32 7.30 12.71
N LEU A 93 13.43 7.17 11.97
CA LEU A 93 14.41 6.11 12.19
C LEU A 93 15.10 6.26 13.55
N ASP A 94 15.50 7.48 13.92
CA ASP A 94 16.13 7.75 15.22
C ASP A 94 15.18 7.36 16.37
N MET A 95 13.91 7.78 16.30
CA MET A 95 12.87 7.41 17.26
C MET A 95 12.62 5.89 17.33
N ALA A 96 12.63 5.20 16.18
CA ALA A 96 12.41 3.77 16.12
C ALA A 96 13.55 2.97 16.79
N LEU A 97 14.80 3.42 16.62
CA LEU A 97 15.96 2.83 17.29
C LEU A 97 15.87 2.98 18.82
N GLU A 98 15.44 4.14 19.30
CA GLU A 98 15.22 4.39 20.73
C GLU A 98 14.11 3.50 21.30
N ALA A 99 12.96 3.44 20.63
CA ALA A 99 11.82 2.64 21.06
C ALA A 99 12.16 1.14 21.15
N THR A 100 12.94 0.62 20.21
CA THR A 100 13.36 -0.79 20.18
C THR A 100 14.30 -1.11 21.35
N ARG A 101 15.26 -0.22 21.66
CA ARG A 101 16.16 -0.38 22.83
C ARG A 101 15.40 -0.41 24.15
N GLN A 102 14.39 0.45 24.29
CA GLN A 102 13.54 0.49 25.49
C GLN A 102 12.76 -0.81 25.65
N HIS A 103 12.17 -1.31 24.56
CA HIS A 103 11.44 -2.59 24.55
C HIS A 103 12.35 -3.77 24.94
N ASP A 104 13.56 -3.85 24.38
CA ASP A 104 14.51 -4.92 24.70
C ASP A 104 14.99 -4.86 26.15
N THR A 105 15.16 -3.66 26.70
CA THR A 105 15.55 -3.45 28.10
C THR A 105 14.43 -3.88 29.04
N ALA A 106 13.19 -3.49 28.76
CA ALA A 106 12.02 -3.90 29.54
C ALA A 106 11.86 -5.44 29.54
N LYS A 107 11.98 -6.07 28.36
CA LYS A 107 11.88 -7.53 28.23
C LYS A 107 12.99 -8.27 29.00
N LYS A 108 14.21 -7.73 29.05
CA LYS A 108 15.32 -8.31 29.84
C LYS A 108 15.11 -8.18 31.35
N LEU A 109 14.51 -7.08 31.80
CA LEU A 109 14.19 -6.87 33.21
C LEU A 109 13.07 -7.82 33.68
N GLU A 110 12.02 -8.00 32.87
CA GLU A 110 10.95 -8.97 33.14
C GLU A 110 11.48 -10.42 33.16
N ALA A 111 12.37 -10.78 32.23
CA ALA A 111 12.97 -12.12 32.18
C ALA A 111 13.90 -12.43 33.37
N ASN A 112 14.42 -11.40 34.04
CA ASN A 112 15.34 -11.54 35.18
C ASN A 112 14.69 -11.20 36.53
N ALA A 113 13.37 -10.96 36.58
CA ALA A 113 12.67 -10.75 37.84
C ALA A 113 12.56 -12.09 38.59
N PRO A 114 13.06 -12.21 39.83
CA PRO A 114 12.86 -13.42 40.63
C PRO A 114 11.37 -13.57 40.97
N PHE A 115 10.88 -14.81 40.90
CA PHE A 115 9.54 -15.21 41.33
C PHE A 115 9.29 -14.91 42.81
#